data_AF-A0A8E2H484-F1
#
_entry.id   AF-A0A8E2H484-F1
#
_cell.length_a   1.000
_cell.length_b   1.000
_cell.length_c   1.000
_cell.angle_alpha   90.00
_cell.angle_beta   90.00
_cell.angle_gamma   90.00
#
_symmetry.space_group_name_H-M   'P 1'
#
loop_
_entity.id
_entity.type
_entity.pdbx_description
1 polymer ?
#
loop_
_entity_poly.entity_id
_entity_poly.type
_entity_poly.pdbx_seq_one_letter_code
_entity_poly.pdbx_strand_id
1 'polypeptide(L)'
;MANHLSPSAPRISVNDLALFMVSSDTARFGIIRRAKSPQKPPIIRYRDVRGPICEYLASGTRNVNPLISAESMFQHRGTDSSLSALMQDDARNSIEVIRGIQRMQNQLGQYAFSRAPERQPKLTIEGLEISIRADLLVSGTNRRGEAMVGAAVLRMTQSGETSESALFKRREMGLYVATLAKAHVEQNLAQGLQPSNNLCMSIDVQHGDVFCAPVSATRRMNDLMNACRFIVALWPQA
;
A
#
# COMPACT_ATOMS: atom_id res chain seq x y z
N MET A 1 -24.03 -9.44 -34.00
CA MET A 1 -23.29 -10.42 -33.17
C MET A 1 -22.69 -9.67 -31.99
N ALA A 2 -23.29 -9.81 -30.81
CA ALA A 2 -22.81 -9.13 -29.61
C ALA A 2 -21.51 -9.80 -29.14
N ASN A 3 -20.45 -9.00 -29.04
CA ASN A 3 -19.15 -9.44 -28.56
C ASN A 3 -19.28 -9.70 -27.04
N HIS A 4 -19.54 -10.95 -26.65
CA HIS A 4 -19.48 -11.36 -25.25
C HIS A 4 -18.02 -11.27 -24.80
N LEU A 5 -17.62 -10.10 -24.28
CA LEU A 5 -16.38 -9.97 -23.53
C LEU A 5 -16.49 -10.91 -22.33
N SER A 6 -15.68 -11.96 -22.30
CA SER A 6 -15.52 -12.81 -21.13
C SER A 6 -15.28 -11.92 -19.90
N PRO A 7 -15.94 -12.16 -18.76
CA PRO A 7 -15.70 -11.37 -17.57
C PRO A 7 -14.20 -11.45 -17.24
N SER A 8 -13.58 -10.29 -17.01
CA SER A 8 -12.19 -10.22 -16.56
C SER A 8 -12.01 -11.08 -15.31
N ALA A 9 -10.84 -11.70 -15.16
CA ALA A 9 -10.54 -12.50 -13.96
C ALA A 9 -10.74 -11.65 -12.68
N PRO A 10 -11.29 -12.23 -11.59
CA PRO A 10 -11.47 -11.52 -10.32
C PRO A 10 -10.19 -10.90 -9.82
N ARG A 11 -10.19 -9.58 -9.65
CA ARG A 11 -9.02 -8.85 -9.21
C ARG A 11 -9.35 -7.61 -8.40
N ILE A 12 -8.51 -7.26 -7.43
CA ILE A 12 -8.70 -6.06 -6.60
C ILE A 12 -7.35 -5.47 -6.19
N SER A 13 -7.29 -4.17 -5.90
CA SER A 13 -6.09 -3.58 -5.30
C SER A 13 -6.00 -3.91 -3.80
N VAL A 14 -4.79 -3.94 -3.24
CA VAL A 14 -4.60 -4.13 -1.80
C VAL A 14 -5.35 -3.08 -0.96
N ASN A 15 -5.40 -1.84 -1.44
CA ASN A 15 -6.08 -0.74 -0.76
C ASN A 15 -7.60 -0.89 -0.83
N ASP A 16 -8.14 -1.30 -1.99
CA ASP A 16 -9.57 -1.56 -2.14
C ASP A 16 -10.01 -2.76 -1.31
N LEU A 17 -9.21 -3.83 -1.23
CA LEU A 17 -9.50 -4.97 -0.37
C LEU A 17 -9.46 -4.57 1.12
N ALA A 18 -8.46 -3.82 1.55
CA ALA A 18 -8.40 -3.32 2.92
C ALA A 18 -9.61 -2.42 3.25
N LEU A 19 -10.02 -1.55 2.31
CA LEU A 19 -11.22 -0.73 2.46
C LEU A 19 -12.49 -1.59 2.50
N PHE A 20 -12.59 -2.63 1.67
CA PHE A 20 -13.70 -3.58 1.65
C PHE A 20 -13.89 -4.23 3.02
N MET A 21 -12.80 -4.63 3.68
CA MET A 21 -12.85 -5.28 4.99
C MET A 21 -13.53 -4.42 6.07
N VAL A 22 -13.36 -3.09 6.00
CA VAL A 22 -13.87 -2.14 7.00
C VAL A 22 -15.12 -1.37 6.56
N SER A 23 -15.68 -1.72 5.39
CA SER A 23 -16.81 -1.04 4.78
C SER A 23 -18.15 -1.72 5.10
N SER A 24 -19.24 -0.94 5.06
CA SER A 24 -20.61 -1.47 5.04
C SER A 24 -20.89 -2.25 3.75
N ASP A 25 -21.93 -3.08 3.74
CA ASP A 25 -22.26 -3.90 2.58
C ASP A 25 -22.54 -3.08 1.32
N THR A 26 -23.26 -1.96 1.43
CA THR A 26 -23.47 -1.03 0.30
C THR A 26 -22.16 -0.51 -0.28
N ALA A 27 -21.20 -0.14 0.57
CA ALA A 27 -19.89 0.34 0.12
C ALA A 27 -19.04 -0.78 -0.48
N ARG A 28 -19.14 -2.01 0.05
CA ARG A 28 -18.48 -3.22 -0.48
C ARG A 28 -18.88 -3.51 -1.93
N PHE A 29 -20.17 -3.45 -2.27
CA PHE A 29 -20.65 -3.58 -3.65
C PHE A 29 -20.03 -2.52 -4.57
N GLY A 30 -20.01 -1.26 -4.11
CA GLY A 30 -19.38 -0.17 -4.86
C GLY A 30 -17.89 -0.39 -5.12
N ILE A 31 -17.16 -0.97 -4.16
CA ILE A 31 -15.73 -1.32 -4.31
C ILE A 31 -15.55 -2.40 -5.38
N ILE A 32 -16.33 -3.49 -5.33
CA ILE A 32 -16.21 -4.59 -6.30
C ILE A 32 -16.52 -4.09 -7.72
N ARG A 33 -17.59 -3.30 -7.89
CA ARG A 33 -17.95 -2.71 -9.19
C ARG A 33 -16.82 -1.84 -9.76
N ARG A 34 -16.19 -1.01 -8.93
CA ARG A 34 -15.03 -0.20 -9.32
C ARG A 34 -13.82 -1.06 -9.67
N ALA A 35 -13.59 -2.16 -8.96
CA ALA A 35 -12.48 -3.07 -9.24
C ALA A 35 -12.68 -3.82 -10.58
N LYS A 36 -13.92 -4.20 -10.90
CA LYS A 36 -14.29 -4.87 -12.17
C LYS A 36 -14.19 -3.93 -13.38
N SER A 37 -14.59 -2.68 -13.21
CA SER A 37 -14.55 -1.65 -14.25
C SER A 37 -13.77 -0.42 -13.77
N PRO A 38 -12.43 -0.51 -13.65
CA PRO A 38 -11.62 0.58 -13.14
C PRO A 38 -11.66 1.75 -14.11
N GLN A 39 -12.07 2.91 -13.60
CA GLN A 39 -12.00 4.16 -14.35
C GLN A 39 -10.55 4.56 -14.53
N LYS A 40 -10.14 4.95 -15.75
CA LYS A 40 -8.82 5.52 -15.98
C LYS A 40 -8.79 6.90 -15.30
N PRO A 41 -8.00 7.09 -14.23
CA PRO A 41 -7.98 8.38 -13.56
C PRO A 41 -7.31 9.42 -14.46
N PRO A 42 -7.71 10.70 -14.38
CA PRO A 42 -7.09 11.77 -15.17
C PRO A 42 -5.60 11.94 -14.85
N ILE A 43 -5.20 11.65 -13.60
CA ILE A 43 -3.81 11.60 -13.15
C ILE A 43 -3.60 10.42 -12.20
N ILE A 44 -2.38 9.91 -12.11
CA ILE A 44 -1.98 8.94 -11.09
C ILE A 44 -1.37 9.73 -9.93
N ARG A 45 -2.13 9.90 -8.85
CA ARG A 45 -1.66 10.65 -7.68
C ARG A 45 -0.43 10.01 -7.04
N TYR A 46 0.47 10.85 -6.53
CA TYR A 46 1.68 10.45 -5.80
C TYR A 46 2.63 9.53 -6.57
N ARG A 47 2.51 9.44 -7.90
CA ARG A 47 3.36 8.58 -8.73
C ARG A 47 4.83 8.94 -8.55
N ASP A 48 5.13 10.23 -8.62
CA ASP A 48 6.50 10.72 -8.73
C ASP A 48 7.19 10.88 -7.37
N VAL A 49 6.44 10.97 -6.27
CA VAL A 49 7.01 11.11 -4.91
C VAL A 49 7.49 9.78 -4.32
N ARG A 50 6.91 8.67 -4.79
CA ARG A 50 7.18 7.32 -4.28
C ARG A 50 8.64 6.91 -4.46
N GLY A 51 9.23 7.19 -5.63
CA GLY A 51 10.63 6.86 -5.93
C GLY A 51 11.64 7.52 -4.98
N PRO A 52 11.62 8.85 -4.85
CA PRO A 52 12.46 9.59 -3.89
C PRO A 52 12.35 9.09 -2.44
N ILE A 53 11.13 8.79 -1.98
CA ILE A 53 10.92 8.22 -0.64
C ILE A 53 11.59 6.86 -0.51
N CYS A 54 11.43 5.98 -1.50
CA CYS A 54 12.08 4.67 -1.47
C CYS A 54 13.60 4.79 -1.52
N GLU A 55 14.14 5.79 -2.23
CA GLU A 55 15.58 6.06 -2.26
C GLU A 55 16.13 6.51 -0.91
N TYR A 56 15.47 7.49 -0.29
CA TYR A 56 15.81 7.95 1.06
C TYR A 56 15.71 6.81 2.07
N LEU A 57 14.64 6.02 2.00
CA LEU A 57 14.42 4.95 2.96
C LEU A 57 15.37 3.77 2.76
N ALA A 58 15.75 3.43 1.53
CA ALA A 58 16.71 2.36 1.24
C ALA A 58 18.18 2.79 1.44
N SER A 59 18.45 4.07 1.67
CA SER A 59 19.79 4.57 1.93
C SER A 59 20.24 4.21 3.36
N GLY A 60 21.38 3.50 3.47
CA GLY A 60 21.96 3.16 4.78
C GLY A 60 22.35 4.38 5.63
N THR A 61 22.64 5.52 5.00
CA THR A 61 22.94 6.80 5.66
C THR A 61 21.73 7.73 5.76
N ARG A 62 20.55 7.30 5.28
CA ARG A 62 19.36 8.15 5.16
C ARG A 62 19.65 9.46 4.41
N ASN A 63 20.32 9.36 3.26
CA ASN A 63 20.65 10.51 2.42
C ASN A 63 19.39 11.30 2.05
N VAL A 64 19.27 12.54 2.54
CA VAL A 64 18.08 13.39 2.36
C VAL A 64 17.97 14.03 0.97
N ASN A 65 19.05 14.01 0.17
CA ASN A 65 19.09 14.69 -1.13
C ASN A 65 17.96 14.30 -2.09
N PRO A 66 17.57 13.02 -2.24
CA PRO A 66 16.44 12.64 -3.09
C PRO A 66 15.12 13.33 -2.68
N LEU A 67 14.90 13.52 -1.37
CA LEU A 67 13.72 14.23 -0.86
C LEU A 67 13.78 15.73 -1.18
N ILE A 68 14.94 16.36 -0.98
CA ILE A 68 15.14 17.80 -1.28
C ILE A 68 14.91 18.08 -2.76
N SER A 69 15.53 17.28 -3.64
CA SER A 69 15.36 17.43 -5.09
C SER A 69 13.90 17.23 -5.51
N ALA A 70 13.21 16.25 -4.93
CA ALA A 70 11.79 16.01 -5.20
C ALA A 70 10.91 17.16 -4.70
N GLU A 71 11.14 17.68 -3.50
CA GLU A 71 10.39 18.81 -2.95
C GLU A 71 10.53 20.05 -3.83
N SER A 72 11.76 20.39 -4.28
CA SER A 72 12.00 21.51 -5.20
C SER A 72 11.26 21.32 -6.53
N MET A 73 11.28 20.11 -7.10
CA MET A 73 10.51 19.79 -8.31
C MET A 73 9.01 19.99 -8.11
N PHE A 74 8.45 19.51 -6.99
CA PHE A 74 7.02 19.66 -6.70
C PHE A 74 6.63 21.11 -6.37
N GLN A 75 7.52 21.90 -5.76
CA GLN A 75 7.28 23.33 -5.55
C GLN A 75 7.10 24.06 -6.88
N HIS A 76 7.95 23.80 -7.88
CA HIS A 76 7.80 24.36 -9.22
C HIS A 76 6.50 23.90 -9.88
N ARG A 77 6.18 22.60 -9.84
CA ARG A 77 4.91 22.07 -10.41
C ARG A 77 3.67 22.63 -9.70
N GLY A 78 3.78 22.95 -8.41
CA GLY A 78 2.67 23.48 -7.63
C GLY A 78 2.27 24.91 -8.00
N THR A 79 3.17 25.66 -8.64
CA THR A 79 2.97 27.06 -9.06
C THR A 79 2.96 27.26 -10.58
N ASP A 80 3.30 26.24 -11.36
CA ASP A 80 3.31 26.28 -12.83
C ASP A 80 1.88 26.37 -13.40
N SER A 81 1.52 27.54 -13.92
CA SER A 81 0.21 27.82 -14.50
C SER A 81 -0.09 27.07 -15.80
N SER A 82 0.92 26.44 -16.43
CA SER A 82 0.72 25.59 -17.60
C SER A 82 0.16 24.20 -17.25
N LEU A 83 0.26 23.80 -15.98
CA LEU A 83 -0.25 22.53 -15.49
C LEU A 83 -1.72 22.62 -15.08
N SER A 84 -2.44 21.50 -15.20
CA SER A 84 -3.82 21.42 -14.70
C SER A 84 -3.88 21.58 -13.18
N ALA A 85 -5.00 22.10 -12.66
CA ALA A 85 -5.24 22.22 -11.22
C ALA A 85 -5.02 20.90 -10.46
N LEU A 86 -5.44 19.78 -11.05
CA LEU A 86 -5.23 18.44 -10.47
C LEU A 86 -3.75 18.07 -10.32
N MET A 87 -2.90 18.46 -11.29
CA MET A 87 -1.45 18.21 -11.23
C MET A 87 -0.77 19.11 -10.20
N GLN A 88 -1.21 20.37 -10.10
CA GLN A 88 -0.72 21.29 -9.08
C GLN A 88 -1.12 20.82 -7.66
N ASP A 89 -2.35 20.35 -7.48
CA ASP A 89 -2.81 19.72 -6.23
C ASP A 89 -2.00 18.47 -5.88
N ASP A 90 -1.73 17.58 -6.84
CA ASP A 90 -0.90 16.39 -6.61
C ASP A 90 0.53 16.76 -6.21
N ALA A 91 1.08 17.82 -6.80
CA ALA A 91 2.39 18.33 -6.42
C ALA A 91 2.41 18.87 -4.98
N ARG A 92 1.43 19.70 -4.61
CA ARG A 92 1.30 20.20 -3.21
C ARG A 92 1.12 19.05 -2.22
N ASN A 93 0.27 18.08 -2.54
CA ASN A 93 0.07 16.92 -1.67
C ASN A 93 1.31 16.03 -1.59
N SER A 94 2.11 15.93 -2.65
CA SER A 94 3.38 15.19 -2.66
C SER A 94 4.43 15.82 -1.75
N ILE A 95 4.45 17.16 -1.63
CA ILE A 95 5.30 17.86 -0.66
C ILE A 95 4.91 17.46 0.78
N GLU A 96 3.62 17.39 1.09
CA GLU A 96 3.15 16.96 2.41
C GLU A 96 3.51 15.50 2.71
N VAL A 97 3.52 14.62 1.70
CA VAL A 97 4.03 13.25 1.85
C VAL A 97 5.53 13.24 2.19
N ILE A 98 6.34 14.05 1.50
CA ILE A 98 7.79 14.15 1.79
C ILE A 98 8.01 14.58 3.24
N ARG A 99 7.32 15.63 3.68
CA ARG A 99 7.38 16.14 5.06
C ARG A 99 6.87 15.10 6.07
N GLY A 100 5.84 14.34 5.72
CA GLY A 100 5.35 13.20 6.49
C GLY A 100 6.47 12.18 6.75
N ILE A 101 7.16 11.73 5.70
CA ILE A 101 8.29 10.79 5.83
C ILE A 101 9.40 11.36 6.72
N GLN A 102 9.76 12.63 6.56
CA GLN A 102 10.79 13.26 7.39
C GLN A 102 10.39 13.28 8.87
N ARG A 103 9.12 13.57 9.20
CA ARG A 103 8.60 13.50 10.57
C ARG A 103 8.67 12.09 11.16
N MET A 104 8.57 11.05 10.33
CA MET A 104 8.63 9.64 10.74
C MET A 104 10.06 9.09 10.90
N GLN A 105 11.12 9.90 10.71
CA GLN A 105 12.51 9.42 10.67
C GLN A 105 12.91 8.56 11.88
N ASN A 106 12.50 8.93 13.09
CA ASN A 106 12.85 8.21 14.32
C ASN A 106 12.12 6.87 14.39
N GLN A 107 10.84 6.86 14.04
CA GLN A 107 10.01 5.64 14.04
C GLN A 107 10.49 4.63 12.98
N LEU A 108 10.91 5.12 11.82
CA LEU A 108 11.39 4.30 10.70
C LEU A 108 12.88 3.95 10.79
N GLY A 109 13.65 4.69 11.59
CA GLY A 109 15.10 4.55 11.72
C GLY A 109 15.55 3.17 12.21
N GLN A 110 14.71 2.47 12.97
CA GLN A 110 14.98 1.12 13.47
C GLN A 110 14.95 0.02 12.39
N TYR A 111 14.42 0.30 11.20
CA TYR A 111 14.26 -0.70 10.14
C TYR A 111 15.34 -0.57 9.06
N ALA A 112 15.91 -1.71 8.68
CA ALA A 112 16.80 -1.82 7.53
C ALA A 112 15.98 -2.04 6.26
N PHE A 113 15.80 -0.98 5.47
CA PHE A 113 15.07 -1.07 4.21
C PHE A 113 15.99 -1.25 3.01
N SER A 114 15.50 -1.94 1.99
CA SER A 114 16.05 -1.97 0.64
C SER A 114 14.93 -1.80 -0.38
N ARG A 115 15.27 -1.39 -1.62
CA ARG A 115 14.26 -1.29 -2.68
C ARG A 115 13.68 -2.67 -2.97
N ALA A 116 12.35 -2.76 -3.00
CA ALA A 116 11.68 -3.96 -3.48
C ALA A 116 11.86 -4.09 -5.01
N PRO A 117 11.79 -5.31 -5.57
CA PRO A 117 11.81 -5.52 -7.02
C PRO A 117 10.75 -4.68 -7.72
N GLU A 118 11.08 -4.09 -8.87
CA GLU A 118 10.15 -3.26 -9.64
C GLU A 118 8.97 -4.09 -10.16
N ARG A 119 9.25 -5.30 -10.63
CA ARG A 119 8.26 -6.28 -11.07
C ARG A 119 8.04 -7.28 -9.94
N GLN A 120 6.82 -7.32 -9.44
CA GLN A 120 6.39 -8.26 -8.41
C GLN A 120 5.21 -9.07 -8.92
N PRO A 121 5.16 -10.39 -8.67
CA PRO A 121 3.97 -11.19 -8.94
C PRO A 121 2.75 -10.65 -8.18
N LYS A 122 1.56 -11.05 -8.60
CA LYS A 122 0.34 -10.77 -7.84
C LYS A 122 0.23 -11.72 -6.65
N LEU A 123 -0.36 -11.25 -5.56
CA LEU A 123 -0.79 -12.12 -4.47
C LEU A 123 -2.10 -12.79 -4.89
N THR A 124 -2.20 -14.11 -4.75
CA THR A 124 -3.44 -14.83 -5.06
C THR A 124 -3.97 -15.50 -3.81
N ILE A 125 -5.21 -15.18 -3.43
CA ILE A 125 -5.90 -15.75 -2.28
C ILE A 125 -7.28 -16.20 -2.73
N GLU A 126 -7.59 -17.49 -2.57
CA GLU A 126 -8.94 -18.03 -2.84
C GLU A 126 -9.47 -17.72 -4.25
N GLY A 127 -8.58 -17.73 -5.25
CA GLY A 127 -8.92 -17.43 -6.65
C GLY A 127 -9.06 -15.92 -6.97
N LEU A 128 -8.84 -15.04 -6.00
CA LEU A 128 -8.81 -13.59 -6.21
C LEU A 128 -7.37 -13.11 -6.45
N GLU A 129 -7.13 -12.41 -7.56
CA GLU A 129 -5.85 -11.72 -7.78
C GLU A 129 -5.81 -10.38 -7.05
N ILE A 130 -4.86 -10.24 -6.13
CA ILE A 130 -4.67 -9.03 -5.33
C ILE A 130 -3.44 -8.28 -5.87
N SER A 131 -3.70 -7.08 -6.39
CA SER A 131 -2.67 -6.13 -6.79
C SER A 131 -2.09 -5.45 -5.57
N ILE A 132 -1.02 -6.05 -5.05
CA ILE A 132 -0.14 -5.50 -4.04
C ILE A 132 1.25 -5.25 -4.65
N ARG A 133 1.91 -4.17 -4.22
CA ARG A 133 3.30 -3.87 -4.54
C ARG A 133 3.98 -3.44 -3.25
N ALA A 134 4.98 -4.19 -2.83
CA ALA A 134 5.91 -3.72 -1.80
C ALA A 134 6.70 -2.54 -2.36
N ASP A 135 6.79 -1.46 -1.60
CA ASP A 135 7.64 -0.32 -1.94
C ASP A 135 9.09 -0.59 -1.51
N LEU A 136 9.25 -1.24 -0.35
CA LEU A 136 10.52 -1.63 0.24
C LEU A 136 10.47 -3.07 0.75
N LEU A 137 11.62 -3.74 0.71
CA LEU A 137 11.87 -4.91 1.55
C LEU A 137 12.45 -4.45 2.89
N VAL A 138 12.16 -5.20 3.94
CA VAL A 138 12.64 -4.93 5.30
C VAL A 138 13.42 -6.14 5.77
N SER A 139 14.67 -5.95 6.15
CA SER A 139 15.54 -7.04 6.62
C SER A 139 15.70 -7.00 8.13
N GLY A 140 15.92 -8.17 8.73
CA GLY A 140 16.22 -8.30 10.14
C GLY A 140 16.82 -9.66 10.46
N THR A 141 17.05 -9.91 11.74
CA THR A 141 17.47 -11.22 12.24
C THR A 141 16.60 -11.62 13.41
N ASN A 142 16.30 -12.91 13.52
CA ASN A 142 15.60 -13.44 14.69
C ASN A 142 16.56 -13.64 15.87
N ARG A 143 16.05 -14.06 17.03
CA ARG A 143 16.86 -14.31 18.25
C ARG A 143 17.92 -15.41 18.08
N ARG A 144 17.80 -16.26 17.06
CA ARG A 144 18.74 -17.33 16.73
C ARG A 144 19.78 -16.89 15.69
N GLY A 145 19.73 -15.64 15.22
CA GLY A 145 20.61 -15.10 14.19
C GLY A 145 20.18 -15.44 12.76
N GLU A 146 19.02 -16.09 12.56
CA GLU A 146 18.54 -16.42 11.23
C GLU A 146 17.99 -15.16 10.54
N ALA A 147 18.30 -15.00 9.25
CA ALA A 147 17.90 -13.86 8.46
C ALA A 147 16.39 -13.86 8.21
N MET A 148 15.76 -12.73 8.47
CA MET A 148 14.33 -12.49 8.29
C MET A 148 14.09 -11.43 7.22
N VAL A 149 12.93 -11.52 6.58
CA VAL A 149 12.47 -10.55 5.59
C VAL A 149 11.03 -10.15 5.84
N GLY A 150 10.69 -8.92 5.47
CA GLY A 150 9.35 -8.43 5.34
C GLY A 150 9.24 -7.41 4.22
N ALA A 151 8.08 -6.77 4.11
CA ALA A 151 7.80 -5.76 3.11
C ALA A 151 7.06 -4.57 3.71
N ALA A 152 7.40 -3.37 3.25
CA ALA A 152 6.67 -2.16 3.58
C ALA A 152 5.86 -1.67 2.37
N VAL A 153 4.59 -1.33 2.62
CA VAL A 153 3.68 -0.69 1.65
C VAL A 153 3.41 0.74 2.10
N LEU A 154 3.74 1.71 1.26
CA LEU A 154 3.51 3.13 1.51
C LEU A 154 2.08 3.51 1.14
N ARG A 155 1.33 3.99 2.14
CA ARG A 155 0.02 4.62 1.98
C ARG A 155 0.17 6.13 2.11
N MET A 156 -0.14 6.83 1.03
CA MET A 156 0.07 8.28 0.90
C MET A 156 -1.23 9.07 0.79
N THR A 157 -2.37 8.36 0.72
CA THR A 157 -3.68 8.96 0.50
C THR A 157 -4.16 9.68 1.75
N GLN A 158 -4.55 10.93 1.60
CA GLN A 158 -5.13 11.72 2.70
C GLN A 158 -6.58 11.31 2.99
N SER A 159 -6.94 11.35 4.27
CA SER A 159 -8.32 11.38 4.74
C SER A 159 -8.41 12.51 5.77
N GLY A 160 -9.18 13.57 5.50
CA GLY A 160 -9.35 14.68 6.44
C GLY A 160 -10.22 14.34 7.66
N GLU A 161 -10.72 13.11 7.75
CA GLU A 161 -11.61 12.69 8.82
C GLU A 161 -10.84 12.25 10.06
N THR A 162 -11.19 12.85 11.20
CA THR A 162 -10.55 12.64 12.51
C THR A 162 -11.50 12.01 13.53
N SER A 163 -12.69 11.59 13.11
CA SER A 163 -13.65 10.89 13.98
C SER A 163 -13.05 9.59 14.52
N GLU A 164 -13.47 9.14 15.71
CA GLU A 164 -13.00 7.86 16.27
C GLU A 164 -13.26 6.68 15.32
N SER A 165 -14.40 6.70 14.64
CA SER A 165 -14.74 5.71 13.60
C SER A 165 -13.76 5.74 12.44
N ALA A 166 -13.34 6.92 11.98
CA ALA A 166 -12.34 7.06 10.92
C ALA A 166 -10.94 6.59 11.37
N LEU A 167 -10.53 6.90 12.60
CA LEU A 167 -9.27 6.44 13.18
C LEU A 167 -9.25 4.91 13.30
N PHE A 168 -10.35 4.31 13.78
CA PHE A 168 -10.50 2.85 13.85
C PHE A 168 -10.42 2.21 12.46
N LYS A 169 -11.17 2.71 11.48
CA LYS A 169 -11.12 2.23 10.10
C LYS A 169 -9.72 2.33 9.50
N ARG A 170 -9.03 3.46 9.69
CA ARG A 170 -7.66 3.68 9.20
C ARG A 170 -6.70 2.63 9.76
N ARG A 171 -6.75 2.41 11.07
CA ARG A 171 -5.95 1.41 11.77
C ARG A 171 -6.21 0.01 11.23
N GLU A 172 -7.48 -0.39 11.16
CA GLU A 172 -7.84 -1.73 10.65
C GLU A 172 -7.41 -1.91 9.19
N MET A 173 -7.59 -0.90 8.33
CA MET A 173 -7.06 -0.92 6.97
C MET A 173 -5.54 -1.11 6.94
N GLY A 174 -4.79 -0.38 7.78
CA GLY A 174 -3.33 -0.50 7.84
C GLY A 174 -2.90 -1.91 8.25
N LEU A 175 -3.60 -2.47 9.21
CA LEU A 175 -3.40 -3.83 9.69
C LEU A 175 -3.76 -4.91 8.65
N TYR A 176 -4.80 -4.72 7.83
CA TYR A 176 -5.08 -5.60 6.68
C TYR A 176 -4.01 -5.49 5.60
N VAL A 177 -3.57 -4.28 5.24
CA VAL A 177 -2.49 -4.08 4.26
C VAL A 177 -1.20 -4.75 4.74
N ALA A 178 -0.83 -4.60 6.01
CA ALA A 178 0.36 -5.25 6.57
C ALA A 178 0.26 -6.78 6.55
N THR A 179 -0.93 -7.33 6.82
CA THR A 179 -1.19 -8.77 6.75
C THR A 179 -1.09 -9.29 5.31
N LEU A 180 -1.60 -8.54 4.34
CA LEU A 180 -1.47 -8.85 2.91
C LEU A 180 -0.02 -8.70 2.42
N ALA A 181 0.74 -7.73 2.95
CA ALA A 181 2.17 -7.60 2.67
C ALA A 181 2.95 -8.83 3.16
N LYS A 182 2.62 -9.37 4.34
CA LYS A 182 3.20 -10.61 4.85
C LYS A 182 2.88 -11.81 3.96
N ALA A 183 1.62 -11.98 3.58
CA ALA A 183 1.21 -13.04 2.64
C ALA A 183 1.90 -12.91 1.28
N HIS A 184 2.08 -11.69 0.79
CA HIS A 184 2.82 -11.43 -0.45
C HIS A 184 4.31 -11.77 -0.34
N VAL A 185 4.93 -11.50 0.81
CA VAL A 185 6.31 -11.92 1.05
C VAL A 185 6.41 -13.44 1.06
N GLU A 186 5.53 -14.13 1.79
CA GLU A 186 5.47 -15.59 1.87
C GLU A 186 5.32 -16.24 0.48
N GLN A 187 4.43 -15.71 -0.36
CA GLN A 187 4.16 -16.26 -1.67
C GLN A 187 5.23 -15.90 -2.71
N ASN A 188 5.74 -14.67 -2.68
CA ASN A 188 6.39 -14.07 -3.86
C ASN A 188 7.76 -13.45 -3.61
N LEU A 189 8.11 -13.04 -2.38
CA LEU A 189 9.30 -12.20 -2.13
C LEU A 189 10.30 -12.78 -1.11
N ALA A 190 9.97 -13.89 -0.44
CA ALA A 190 10.78 -14.42 0.65
C ALA A 190 12.20 -14.82 0.20
N GLN A 191 12.37 -15.33 -1.03
CA GLN A 191 13.66 -15.75 -1.60
C GLN A 191 14.50 -16.65 -0.66
N GLY A 192 13.83 -17.53 0.11
CA GLY A 192 14.47 -18.44 1.07
C GLY A 192 14.72 -17.85 2.46
N LEU A 193 14.45 -16.56 2.68
CA LEU A 193 14.50 -15.91 3.99
C LEU A 193 13.20 -16.15 4.77
N GLN A 194 13.25 -16.09 6.11
CA GLN A 194 12.08 -16.29 6.95
C GLN A 194 11.18 -15.03 6.94
N PRO A 195 9.92 -15.11 6.46
CA PRO A 195 9.00 -13.99 6.54
C PRO A 195 8.67 -13.63 7.99
N SER A 196 8.69 -12.34 8.32
CA SER A 196 8.42 -11.88 9.69
C SER A 196 7.27 -10.89 9.77
N ASN A 197 6.38 -11.11 10.75
CA ASN A 197 5.24 -10.24 11.02
C ASN A 197 5.67 -8.80 11.38
N ASN A 198 6.68 -8.65 12.24
CA ASN A 198 7.16 -7.34 12.69
C ASN A 198 7.94 -6.56 11.59
N LEU A 199 8.31 -7.22 10.49
CA LEU A 199 8.99 -6.61 9.34
C LEU A 199 8.01 -6.37 8.18
N CYS A 200 6.80 -6.90 8.22
CA CYS A 200 5.76 -6.66 7.22
C CYS A 200 4.84 -5.55 7.71
N MET A 201 4.76 -4.44 6.98
CA MET A 201 4.10 -3.23 7.47
C MET A 201 3.38 -2.42 6.40
N SER A 202 2.38 -1.69 6.86
CA SER A 202 1.74 -0.58 6.16
C SER A 202 2.20 0.71 6.81
N ILE A 203 2.76 1.63 6.02
CA ILE A 203 3.22 2.95 6.49
C ILE A 203 2.21 4.00 6.01
N ASP A 204 1.42 4.56 6.92
CA ASP A 204 0.52 5.68 6.64
C ASP A 204 1.29 6.99 6.79
N VAL A 205 1.82 7.46 5.67
CA VAL A 205 2.75 8.60 5.63
C VAL A 205 2.09 9.90 6.07
N GLN A 206 0.81 10.08 5.74
CA GLN A 206 0.09 11.32 6.03
C GLN A 206 -0.20 11.46 7.53
N HIS A 207 -0.49 10.35 8.19
CA HIS A 207 -0.85 10.33 9.61
C HIS A 207 0.31 10.00 10.55
N GLY A 208 1.45 9.56 10.01
CA GLY A 208 2.62 9.23 10.81
C GLY A 208 2.52 7.88 11.52
N ASP A 209 1.73 6.96 10.98
CA ASP A 209 1.49 5.65 11.60
C ASP A 209 2.22 4.52 10.86
N VAL A 210 2.74 3.57 11.63
CA VAL A 210 3.29 2.31 11.11
C VAL A 210 2.51 1.15 11.72
N PHE A 211 1.84 0.38 10.86
CA PHE A 211 1.08 -0.79 11.25
C PHE A 211 1.81 -2.05 10.80
N CYS A 212 2.33 -2.85 11.72
CA CYS A 212 2.94 -4.14 11.40
C CYS A 212 1.89 -5.25 11.34
N ALA A 213 2.20 -6.33 10.61
CA ALA A 213 1.36 -7.52 10.59
C ALA A 213 1.28 -8.09 12.02
N PRO A 214 0.09 -8.48 12.50
CA PRO A 214 -0.08 -8.95 13.86
C PRO A 214 0.58 -10.32 14.05
N VAL A 215 1.03 -10.62 15.26
CA VAL A 215 1.57 -11.96 15.59
C VAL A 215 0.50 -13.04 15.46
N SER A 216 -0.70 -12.78 15.98
CA SER A 216 -1.88 -13.63 15.79
C SER A 216 -2.67 -13.14 14.57
N ALA A 217 -2.20 -13.49 13.38
CA ALA A 217 -2.84 -13.12 12.11
C ALA A 217 -3.93 -14.11 11.66
N THR A 218 -4.10 -15.26 12.32
CA THR A 218 -4.97 -16.35 11.84
C THR A 218 -6.40 -15.89 11.61
N ARG A 219 -7.02 -15.21 12.60
CA ARG A 219 -8.38 -14.68 12.44
C ARG A 219 -8.47 -13.71 11.27
N ARG A 220 -7.55 -12.76 11.19
CA ARG A 220 -7.54 -11.75 10.12
C ARG A 220 -7.32 -12.36 8.74
N MET A 221 -6.48 -13.39 8.65
CA MET A 221 -6.25 -14.13 7.42
C MET A 221 -7.52 -14.91 7.01
N ASN A 222 -8.19 -15.55 7.96
CA ASN A 222 -9.48 -16.21 7.69
C ASN A 222 -10.54 -15.21 7.21
N ASP A 223 -10.61 -14.02 7.84
CA ASP A 223 -11.51 -12.95 7.40
C ASP A 223 -11.18 -12.50 5.96
N LEU A 224 -9.89 -12.34 5.62
CA LEU A 224 -9.43 -12.03 4.27
C LEU A 224 -9.78 -13.14 3.27
N MET A 225 -9.54 -14.40 3.61
CA MET A 225 -9.86 -15.56 2.76
C MET A 225 -11.36 -15.62 2.48
N ASN A 226 -12.20 -15.46 3.50
CA ASN A 226 -13.65 -15.40 3.35
C ASN A 226 -14.10 -14.23 2.47
N ALA A 227 -13.51 -13.04 2.65
CA ALA A 227 -13.77 -11.90 1.79
C ALA A 227 -13.34 -12.15 0.33
N CYS A 228 -12.20 -12.81 0.11
CA CYS A 228 -11.75 -13.16 -1.24
C CYS A 228 -12.71 -14.13 -1.92
N ARG A 229 -13.14 -15.19 -1.22
CA ARG A 229 -14.18 -16.13 -1.71
C ARG A 229 -15.48 -15.40 -2.06
N PHE A 230 -15.91 -14.48 -1.18
CA PHE A 230 -17.10 -13.67 -1.42
C PHE A 230 -16.98 -12.80 -2.67
N ILE A 231 -15.85 -12.09 -2.84
CA ILE A 231 -15.60 -11.25 -4.02
C ILE A 231 -15.60 -12.10 -5.30
N VAL A 232 -14.94 -13.27 -5.29
CA VAL A 232 -14.90 -14.19 -6.43
C VAL A 232 -16.30 -14.68 -6.78
N ALA A 233 -17.09 -15.10 -5.78
CA ALA A 233 -18.46 -15.57 -5.98
C ALA A 233 -19.38 -14.47 -6.53
N LEU A 234 -19.17 -13.21 -6.10
CA LEU A 234 -19.98 -12.07 -6.53
C LEU A 234 -19.50 -11.48 -7.87
N TRP A 235 -18.28 -11.79 -8.30
CA TRP A 235 -17.66 -11.19 -9.49
C TRP A 235 -18.50 -11.28 -10.79
N PRO A 236 -19.18 -12.40 -11.10
CA PRO A 236 -20.06 -12.48 -12.27
C PRO A 236 -21.23 -11.49 -12.21
N GLN A 237 -21.72 -11.18 -11.01
CA GLN A 237 -22.93 -10.40 -10.78
C GLN A 237 -22.66 -8.89 -10.59
N ALA A 238 -21.42 -8.51 -10.25
CA ALA A 238 -21.02 -7.14 -9.93
C ALA A 238 -20.85 -6.20 -11.14
#